data_AF-A0A1C5NHT5-F1
#
_entry.id   AF-A0A1C5NHT5-F1
#
_cell.length_a   1.000
_cell.length_b   1.000
_cell.length_c   1.000
_cell.angle_alpha   90.00
_cell.angle_beta   90.00
_cell.angle_gamma   90.00
#
_symmetry.space_group_name_H-M   'P 1'
#
loop_
_entity.id
_entity.type
_entity.pdbx_description
1 polymer ?
#
loop_
_entity_poly.entity_id
_entity_poly.type
_entity_poly.pdbx_seq_one_letter_code
_entity_poly.pdbx_strand_id
1 'polypeptide(L)'
;MTQYCIRKKRINKIHIPKEFDISKIQIGVPVKKDEAQKVGLFESGDIVLPSGDFGPQSRKNAYGDTYTDKTKPKEYRCVATIWGYPFGNRNASERAFDVYKECNVKEEIPAYGIELELYENEKNEKYVIADLTPEIRNQHLREAINLLLEIYGYCYVFDESIEITQDQKHQRCNWEILPQGELPSKHVKKQEALNRKKAGEYSVLRLEHIEKYKYEKVVEGINGFNGYYAYIFDKCCVLESAIYGNATYIIPRENWEILSQKTKKELINEKKVIAKYEHTAKWMESISNGFEKLGIKLDE
;
A
#
# COMPACT_ATOMS: atom_id res chain seq x y z
N MET A 1 11.54 -0.62 32.22
CA MET A 1 12.08 -0.48 30.85
C MET A 1 13.60 -0.60 30.80
N THR A 2 14.08 -1.83 30.65
CA THR A 2 15.44 -2.09 30.15
C THR A 2 15.42 -1.87 28.64
N GLN A 3 16.38 -1.12 28.09
CA GLN A 3 16.46 -0.84 26.65
C GLN A 3 17.79 -1.33 26.08
N TYR A 4 17.73 -2.00 24.92
CA TYR A 4 18.91 -2.45 24.20
C TYR A 4 18.99 -1.77 22.83
N CYS A 5 20.05 -1.00 22.60
CA CYS A 5 20.23 -0.26 21.36
C CYS A 5 21.00 -1.08 20.33
N ILE A 6 20.45 -1.21 19.13
CA ILE A 6 21.11 -1.81 17.97
C ILE A 6 21.49 -0.67 17.02
N ARG A 7 22.79 -0.44 16.83
CA ARG A 7 23.34 0.53 15.87
C ARG A 7 24.16 -0.19 14.81
N LYS A 8 23.50 -0.63 13.74
CA LYS A 8 24.13 -1.35 12.63
C LYS A 8 23.42 -0.98 11.33
N LYS A 9 24.11 -1.13 10.20
CA LYS A 9 23.48 -0.97 8.88
C LYS A 9 22.43 -2.06 8.59
N ARG A 10 22.68 -3.29 9.08
CA ARG A 10 21.76 -4.44 9.05
C ARG A 10 22.24 -5.53 10.00
N ILE A 11 21.35 -6.44 10.35
CA ILE A 11 21.64 -7.69 11.06
C ILE A 11 21.36 -8.91 10.17
N ASN A 12 22.23 -9.91 10.26
CA ASN A 12 22.03 -11.21 9.61
C ASN A 12 21.44 -12.25 10.57
N LYS A 13 21.75 -12.12 11.86
CA LYS A 13 21.26 -12.96 12.96
C LYS A 13 20.78 -12.05 14.08
N ILE A 14 19.69 -12.47 14.73
CA ILE A 14 19.14 -11.78 15.90
C ILE A 14 20.05 -12.12 17.10
N HIS A 15 20.62 -11.09 17.73
CA HIS A 15 21.45 -11.23 18.91
C HIS A 15 20.95 -10.25 19.96
N ILE A 16 19.88 -10.67 20.64
CA ILE A 16 19.26 -9.94 21.74
C ILE A 16 19.78 -10.56 23.04
N PRO A 17 20.13 -9.77 24.07
CA PRO A 17 20.53 -10.30 25.37
C PRO A 17 19.50 -11.27 25.94
N LYS A 18 19.94 -12.32 26.65
CA LYS A 18 19.08 -13.37 27.22
C LYS A 18 18.03 -12.85 28.22
N GLU A 19 18.21 -11.64 28.70
CA GLU A 19 17.33 -10.95 29.64
C GLU A 19 16.01 -10.51 29.01
N PHE A 20 15.94 -10.42 27.67
CA PHE A 20 14.72 -10.04 26.95
C PHE A 20 13.94 -11.27 26.49
N ASP A 21 12.64 -11.30 26.82
CA ASP A 21 11.71 -12.31 26.31
C ASP A 21 11.22 -11.93 24.91
N ILE A 22 11.67 -12.67 23.89
CA ILE A 22 11.31 -12.45 22.47
C ILE A 22 9.78 -12.43 22.26
N SER A 23 9.02 -13.13 23.11
CA SER A 23 7.55 -13.13 23.03
C SER A 23 6.93 -11.78 23.45
N LYS A 24 7.65 -10.96 24.20
CA LYS A 24 7.16 -9.72 24.82
C LYS A 24 7.90 -8.45 24.38
N ILE A 25 9.01 -8.58 23.65
CA ILE A 25 9.76 -7.40 23.20
C ILE A 25 8.94 -6.49 22.29
N GLN A 26 9.26 -5.21 22.34
CA GLN A 26 8.92 -4.26 21.28
C GLN A 26 10.18 -3.67 20.67
N ILE A 27 10.08 -3.21 19.42
CA ILE A 27 11.20 -2.60 18.71
C ILE A 27 10.73 -1.26 18.19
N GLY A 28 11.51 -0.22 18.47
CA GLY A 28 11.17 1.13 18.04
C GLY A 28 12.32 2.13 18.13
N VAL A 29 12.02 3.38 17.80
CA VAL A 29 12.96 4.49 17.81
C VAL A 29 12.33 5.66 18.57
N PRO A 30 13.01 6.23 19.58
CA PRO A 30 12.51 7.43 20.25
C PRO A 30 12.49 8.61 19.29
N VAL A 31 11.41 9.39 19.31
CA VAL A 31 11.26 10.61 18.52
C VAL A 31 11.90 11.75 19.30
N LYS A 32 13.00 12.29 18.78
CA LYS A 32 13.73 13.41 19.38
C LYS A 32 13.64 14.68 18.56
N LYS A 33 13.45 14.54 17.24
CA LYS A 33 13.37 15.61 16.25
C LYS A 33 12.27 15.27 15.24
N ASP A 34 12.67 14.77 14.08
CA ASP A 34 11.86 14.57 12.89
C ASP A 34 11.67 13.08 12.53
N GLU A 35 12.01 12.17 13.45
CA GLU A 35 11.96 10.72 13.18
C GLU A 35 10.56 10.22 12.78
N ALA A 36 9.50 10.76 13.39
CA ALA A 36 8.12 10.43 13.05
C ALA A 36 7.73 11.02 11.67
N GLN A 37 8.05 12.29 11.43
CA GLN A 37 7.73 12.98 10.18
C GLN A 37 8.44 12.35 8.98
N LYS A 38 9.63 11.77 9.18
CA LYS A 38 10.40 11.08 8.13
C LYS A 38 9.61 9.97 7.45
N VAL A 39 8.74 9.29 8.19
CA VAL A 39 7.89 8.20 7.68
C VAL A 39 6.44 8.62 7.49
N GLY A 40 6.09 9.88 7.75
CA GLY A 40 4.73 10.42 7.60
C GLY A 40 3.83 10.23 8.83
N LEU A 41 4.41 10.09 10.03
CA LEU A 41 3.67 10.02 11.30
C LEU A 41 3.64 11.41 11.96
N PHE A 42 2.45 11.89 12.32
CA PHE A 42 2.22 13.24 12.85
C PHE A 42 1.55 13.23 14.24
N GLU A 43 0.50 12.42 14.41
CA GLU A 43 -0.30 12.32 15.63
C GLU A 43 -0.10 10.97 16.34
N SER A 44 -0.27 10.96 17.67
CA SER A 44 -0.14 9.72 18.44
C SER A 44 -1.26 8.76 18.04
N GLY A 45 -0.91 7.51 17.77
CA GLY A 45 -1.81 6.50 17.21
C GLY A 45 -1.79 6.45 15.67
N ASP A 46 -1.07 7.35 15.00
CA ASP A 46 -0.87 7.23 13.54
C ASP A 46 -0.16 5.92 13.22
N ILE A 47 -0.64 5.24 12.18
CA ILE A 47 -0.07 4.00 11.65
C ILE A 47 0.32 4.24 10.20
N VAL A 48 1.52 3.82 9.81
CA VAL A 48 2.01 3.93 8.43
C VAL A 48 2.76 2.66 8.01
N LEU A 49 2.48 2.20 6.79
CA LEU A 49 3.35 1.25 6.10
C LEU A 49 4.53 2.03 5.48
N PRO A 50 5.78 1.83 5.92
CA PRO A 50 6.90 2.63 5.44
C PRO A 50 7.16 2.42 3.95
N SER A 51 7.40 3.52 3.22
CA SER A 51 7.65 3.52 1.77
C SER A 51 8.83 2.63 1.38
N GLY A 52 8.70 1.93 0.25
CA GLY A 52 9.78 1.16 -0.36
C GLY A 52 10.96 1.99 -0.88
N ASP A 53 10.88 3.32 -0.83
CA ASP A 53 11.93 4.23 -1.31
C ASP A 53 13.09 4.38 -0.33
N PHE A 54 12.91 4.03 0.95
CA PHE A 54 13.98 4.08 1.95
C PHE A 54 15.11 3.09 1.65
N GLY A 55 14.80 1.96 1.02
CA GLY A 55 15.80 0.99 0.62
C GLY A 55 15.26 -0.40 0.30
N PRO A 56 16.17 -1.38 0.09
CA PRO A 56 15.79 -2.74 -0.27
C PRO A 56 14.91 -3.44 0.75
N GLN A 57 15.09 -3.23 2.05
CA GLN A 57 14.26 -3.89 3.07
C GLN A 57 12.86 -3.29 3.12
N SER A 58 12.75 -1.96 3.06
CA SER A 58 11.45 -1.29 2.96
C SER A 58 10.71 -1.69 1.69
N ARG A 59 11.42 -1.86 0.56
CA ARG A 59 10.82 -2.34 -0.69
C ARG A 59 10.24 -3.75 -0.54
N LYS A 60 10.96 -4.66 0.11
CA LYS A 60 10.47 -6.01 0.40
C LYS A 60 9.31 -6.00 1.38
N ASN A 61 9.34 -5.12 2.37
CA ASN A 61 8.27 -4.95 3.32
C ASN A 61 6.97 -4.47 2.66
N ALA A 62 7.06 -3.51 1.73
CA ALA A 62 5.91 -2.91 1.06
C ALA A 62 5.37 -3.75 -0.11
N TYR A 63 6.24 -4.33 -0.93
CA TYR A 63 5.86 -4.95 -2.21
C TYR A 63 6.21 -6.44 -2.32
N GLY A 64 6.86 -7.01 -1.31
CA GLY A 64 7.39 -8.37 -1.39
C GLY A 64 8.69 -8.44 -2.18
N ASP A 65 9.12 -9.66 -2.47
CA ASP A 65 10.35 -9.93 -3.21
C ASP A 65 10.10 -11.00 -4.27
N THR A 66 11.06 -11.20 -5.16
CA THR A 66 11.04 -12.35 -6.05
C THR A 66 12.32 -13.14 -5.90
N TYR A 67 12.20 -14.45 -5.79
CA TYR A 67 13.37 -15.33 -5.82
C TYR A 67 13.36 -16.15 -7.10
N THR A 68 14.55 -16.36 -7.65
CA THR A 68 14.71 -17.18 -8.85
C THR A 68 14.94 -18.62 -8.45
N ASP A 69 13.97 -19.49 -8.72
CA ASP A 69 14.14 -20.91 -8.55
C ASP A 69 14.91 -21.49 -9.74
N LYS A 70 16.17 -21.85 -9.50
CA LYS A 70 17.05 -22.45 -10.51
C LYS A 70 16.87 -23.97 -10.62
N THR A 71 16.09 -24.58 -9.73
CA THR A 71 15.84 -26.03 -9.74
C THR A 71 14.72 -26.40 -10.70
N LYS A 72 13.79 -25.47 -10.96
CA LYS A 72 12.73 -25.64 -11.96
C LYS A 72 13.24 -25.49 -13.39
N PRO A 73 12.63 -26.20 -14.36
CA PRO A 73 12.94 -26.01 -15.76
C PRO A 73 12.65 -24.57 -16.17
N LYS A 74 13.44 -24.04 -17.10
CA LYS A 74 13.24 -22.69 -17.62
C LYS A 74 11.93 -22.61 -18.39
N GLU A 75 11.26 -21.47 -18.26
CA GLU A 75 10.05 -21.16 -18.99
C GLU A 75 10.39 -20.29 -20.21
N TYR A 76 9.84 -20.67 -21.36
CA TYR A 76 9.95 -19.86 -22.57
C TYR A 76 8.93 -18.73 -22.52
N ARG A 77 9.40 -17.48 -22.37
CA ARG A 77 8.51 -16.31 -22.26
C ARG A 77 9.01 -15.12 -23.08
N CYS A 78 8.08 -14.23 -23.44
CA CYS A 78 8.44 -12.93 -24.01
C CYS A 78 9.11 -12.07 -22.92
N VAL A 79 10.30 -11.54 -23.19
CA VAL A 79 11.07 -10.73 -22.24
C VAL A 79 11.07 -9.25 -22.58
N ALA A 80 10.84 -8.90 -23.83
CA ALA A 80 10.81 -7.53 -24.31
C ALA A 80 10.15 -7.46 -25.68
N THR A 81 9.49 -6.34 -25.94
CA THR A 81 9.08 -5.95 -27.29
C THR A 81 10.02 -4.86 -27.77
N ILE A 82 10.73 -5.10 -28.87
CA ILE A 82 11.65 -4.13 -29.48
C ILE A 82 11.05 -3.57 -30.76
N TRP A 83 11.39 -2.33 -31.10
CA TRP A 83 11.03 -1.73 -32.39
C TRP A 83 12.19 -1.87 -33.36
N GLY A 84 11.90 -2.24 -34.59
CA GLY A 84 12.92 -2.36 -35.62
C GLY A 84 12.36 -2.39 -37.03
N TYR A 85 13.26 -2.39 -38.00
CA TYR A 85 12.89 -2.51 -39.39
C TYR A 85 12.72 -3.98 -39.78
N PRO A 86 11.59 -4.37 -40.42
CA PRO A 86 11.42 -5.71 -40.95
C PRO A 86 12.58 -6.10 -41.86
N PHE A 87 13.27 -7.19 -41.51
CA PHE A 87 14.42 -7.71 -42.25
C PHE A 87 15.56 -6.68 -42.47
N GLY A 88 15.67 -5.68 -41.60
CA GLY A 88 16.67 -4.60 -41.73
C GLY A 88 16.36 -3.57 -42.82
N ASN A 89 15.17 -3.61 -43.43
CA ASN A 89 14.77 -2.67 -44.48
C ASN A 89 14.41 -1.29 -43.90
N ARG A 90 15.38 -0.38 -43.88
CA ARG A 90 15.21 1.00 -43.37
C ARG A 90 14.22 1.86 -44.18
N ASN A 91 13.80 1.41 -45.36
CA ASN A 91 12.77 2.07 -46.16
C ASN A 91 11.35 1.64 -45.78
N ALA A 92 11.19 0.62 -44.92
CA ALA A 92 9.91 0.21 -44.38
C ALA A 92 9.61 0.94 -43.06
N SER A 93 8.34 1.03 -42.67
CA SER A 93 8.00 1.50 -41.31
C SER A 93 8.50 0.50 -40.26
N GLU A 94 9.00 1.02 -39.14
CA GLU A 94 9.35 0.19 -37.98
C GLU A 94 8.15 -0.62 -37.49
N ARG A 95 8.42 -1.85 -37.06
CA ARG A 95 7.44 -2.73 -36.43
C ARG A 95 7.96 -3.20 -35.09
N ALA A 96 7.01 -3.51 -34.20
CA ALA A 96 7.26 -4.16 -32.94
C ALA A 96 7.56 -5.65 -33.17
N PHE A 97 8.61 -6.15 -32.53
CA PHE A 97 9.01 -7.56 -32.50
C PHE A 97 9.12 -8.02 -31.05
N ASP A 98 8.45 -9.12 -30.74
CA ASP A 98 8.54 -9.75 -29.44
C ASP A 98 9.76 -10.66 -29.36
N VAL A 99 10.59 -10.44 -28.35
CA VAL A 99 11.80 -11.21 -28.08
C VAL A 99 11.47 -12.26 -27.02
N TYR A 100 11.54 -13.53 -27.40
CA TYR A 100 11.31 -14.66 -26.51
C TYR A 100 12.63 -15.28 -26.07
N LYS A 101 12.72 -15.66 -24.79
CA LYS A 101 13.88 -16.34 -24.22
C LYS A 101 13.44 -17.34 -23.16
N GLU A 102 14.21 -18.41 -23.02
CA GLU A 102 14.13 -19.30 -21.85
C GLU A 102 14.62 -18.55 -20.60
N CYS A 103 13.72 -18.36 -19.65
CA CYS A 103 13.97 -17.64 -18.40
C CYS A 103 13.80 -18.58 -17.21
N ASN A 104 14.61 -18.39 -16.17
CA ASN A 104 14.34 -19.07 -14.91
C ASN A 104 13.01 -18.58 -14.32
N VAL A 105 12.26 -19.50 -13.73
CA VAL A 105 11.00 -19.20 -13.04
C VAL A 105 11.31 -18.31 -11.84
N LYS A 106 10.52 -17.25 -11.68
CA LYS A 106 10.57 -16.38 -10.51
C LYS A 106 9.35 -16.69 -9.66
N GLU A 107 9.59 -17.00 -8.40
CA GLU A 107 8.54 -17.12 -7.41
C GLU A 107 8.44 -15.83 -6.60
N GLU A 108 7.21 -15.45 -6.29
CA GLU A 108 6.90 -14.27 -5.50
C GLU A 108 6.96 -14.62 -4.01
N ILE A 109 7.67 -13.79 -3.26
CA ILE A 109 7.68 -13.78 -1.80
C ILE A 109 6.71 -12.67 -1.40
N PRO A 110 5.67 -12.98 -0.61
CA PRO A 110 4.70 -11.99 -0.18
C PRO A 110 5.38 -10.88 0.62
N ALA A 111 4.80 -9.68 0.55
CA ALA A 111 5.20 -8.55 1.36
C ALA A 111 5.05 -8.87 2.86
N TYR A 112 6.02 -8.45 3.68
CA TYR A 112 5.95 -8.66 5.13
C TYR A 112 4.88 -7.77 5.78
N GLY A 113 4.61 -6.59 5.20
CA GLY A 113 3.54 -5.71 5.67
C GLY A 113 3.73 -5.14 7.07
N ILE A 114 4.97 -5.01 7.54
CA ILE A 114 5.29 -4.51 8.89
C ILE A 114 5.02 -3.00 8.92
N GLU A 115 4.06 -2.61 9.75
CA GLU A 115 3.63 -1.22 9.93
C GLU A 115 4.40 -0.55 11.07
N LEU A 116 4.46 0.78 11.02
CA LEU A 116 5.05 1.62 12.05
C LEU A 116 3.96 2.47 12.69
N GLU A 117 3.93 2.52 14.01
CA GLU A 117 2.98 3.31 14.79
C GLU A 117 3.69 4.39 15.60
N LEU A 118 3.08 5.57 15.72
CA LEU A 118 3.55 6.61 16.63
C LEU A 118 2.92 6.42 18.01
N TYR A 119 3.70 5.89 18.94
CA TYR A 119 3.29 5.67 20.32
C TYR A 119 3.73 6.82 21.24
N GLU A 120 2.87 7.22 22.17
CA GLU A 120 3.18 8.19 23.23
C GLU A 120 3.02 7.52 24.60
N ASN A 121 4.07 7.59 25.43
CA ASN A 121 4.03 7.00 26.77
C ASN A 121 3.34 7.93 27.80
N GLU A 122 3.09 7.42 29.01
CA GLU A 122 2.51 8.19 30.13
C GLU A 122 3.34 9.43 30.55
N LYS A 123 4.58 9.55 30.07
CA LYS A 123 5.50 10.67 30.33
C LYS A 123 5.56 11.66 29.16
N ASN A 124 4.67 11.55 28.18
CA ASN A 124 4.63 12.34 26.93
C ASN A 124 5.91 12.21 26.06
N GLU A 125 6.62 11.09 26.18
CA GLU A 125 7.72 10.75 25.27
C GLU A 125 7.17 9.92 24.10
N LYS A 126 7.54 10.31 22.89
CA LYS A 126 7.06 9.71 21.65
C LYS A 126 8.06 8.69 21.08
N TYR A 127 7.55 7.61 20.52
CA TYR A 127 8.31 6.50 19.96
C TYR A 127 7.66 6.06 18.65
N VAL A 128 8.47 5.81 17.62
CA VAL A 128 8.03 5.07 16.43
C VAL A 128 8.25 3.60 16.71
N ILE A 129 7.18 2.82 16.87
CA ILE A 129 7.24 1.38 17.15
C ILE A 129 6.88 0.59 15.90
N ALA A 130 7.49 -0.58 15.70
CA ALA A 130 7.04 -1.52 14.68
C ALA A 130 5.90 -2.37 15.23
N ASP A 131 4.82 -2.54 14.47
CA ASP A 131 3.76 -3.47 14.81
C ASP A 131 4.28 -4.91 14.68
N LEU A 132 4.39 -5.59 15.82
CA LEU A 132 4.91 -6.95 15.94
C LEU A 132 3.76 -7.92 16.21
N THR A 133 2.94 -8.15 15.19
CA THR A 133 1.94 -9.22 15.18
C THR A 133 2.57 -10.59 15.53
N PRO A 134 1.80 -11.57 16.03
CA PRO A 134 2.35 -12.89 16.36
C PRO A 134 3.08 -13.56 15.20
N GLU A 135 2.66 -13.33 13.96
CA GLU A 135 3.33 -13.82 12.76
C GLU A 135 4.69 -13.15 12.55
N ILE A 136 4.72 -11.82 12.56
CA ILE A 136 5.94 -11.03 12.37
C ILE A 136 6.96 -11.38 13.46
N ARG A 137 6.52 -11.50 14.71
CA ARG A 137 7.36 -11.85 15.84
C ARG A 137 8.05 -13.21 15.69
N ASN A 138 7.35 -14.19 15.15
CA ASN A 138 7.87 -15.54 15.01
C ASN A 138 8.70 -15.73 13.73
N GLN A 139 8.30 -15.12 12.61
CA GLN A 139 8.85 -15.41 11.30
C GLN A 139 9.68 -14.26 10.69
N HIS A 140 9.37 -13.01 11.05
CA HIS A 140 9.88 -11.80 10.37
C HIS A 140 10.51 -10.77 11.31
N LEU A 141 10.91 -11.19 12.53
CA LEU A 141 11.48 -10.29 13.53
C LEU A 141 12.81 -9.67 13.06
N ARG A 142 13.60 -10.41 12.28
CA ARG A 142 14.85 -9.91 11.71
C ARG A 142 14.57 -8.81 10.69
N GLU A 143 13.55 -9.01 9.86
CA GLU A 143 13.08 -8.08 8.83
C GLU A 143 12.56 -6.80 9.49
N ALA A 144 11.80 -6.90 10.58
CA ALA A 144 11.35 -5.74 11.37
C ALA A 144 12.52 -4.91 11.93
N ILE A 145 13.55 -5.56 12.49
CA ILE A 145 14.76 -4.86 12.96
C ILE A 145 15.47 -4.20 11.78
N ASN A 146 15.67 -4.92 10.67
CA ASN A 146 16.36 -4.39 9.51
C ASN A 146 15.61 -3.24 8.84
N LEU A 147 14.27 -3.22 8.91
CA LEU A 147 13.43 -2.12 8.44
C LEU A 147 13.73 -0.83 9.21
N LEU A 148 13.69 -0.89 10.54
CA LEU A 148 14.02 0.27 11.39
C LEU A 148 15.48 0.71 11.24
N LEU A 149 16.42 -0.24 11.10
CA LEU A 149 17.83 0.07 10.83
C LEU A 149 18.04 0.74 9.47
N GLU A 150 17.27 0.37 8.44
CA GLU A 150 17.34 0.97 7.11
C GLU A 150 16.79 2.40 7.10
N ILE A 151 15.68 2.63 7.82
CA ILE A 151 15.03 3.94 7.89
C ILE A 151 15.81 4.91 8.80
N TYR A 152 16.23 4.46 9.99
CA TYR A 152 16.76 5.34 11.04
C TYR A 152 18.26 5.14 11.33
N GLY A 153 18.86 4.04 10.87
CA GLY A 153 20.26 3.69 11.17
C GLY A 153 20.48 3.11 12.58
N TYR A 154 19.45 3.08 13.40
CA TYR A 154 19.45 2.52 14.75
C TYR A 154 18.04 2.10 15.16
N CYS A 155 17.93 1.18 16.11
CA CYS A 155 16.67 0.86 16.79
C CYS A 155 16.93 0.47 18.24
N TYR A 156 15.88 0.51 19.06
CA TYR A 156 15.88 0.08 20.44
C TYR A 156 14.93 -1.10 20.59
N VAL A 157 15.34 -2.07 21.40
CA VAL A 157 14.50 -3.16 21.88
C VAL A 157 14.08 -2.83 23.30
N PHE A 158 12.77 -2.83 23.54
CA PHE A 158 12.15 -2.53 24.84
C PHE A 158 11.61 -3.82 25.46
N ASP A 159 11.82 -3.96 26.77
CA ASP A 159 11.25 -5.02 27.60
C ASP A 159 9.99 -4.49 28.28
N GLU A 160 8.82 -4.76 27.68
CA GLU A 160 7.44 -4.66 28.21
C GLU A 160 6.44 -4.57 27.02
N SER A 161 5.28 -5.22 27.15
CA SER A 161 4.18 -5.11 26.18
C SER A 161 3.48 -3.77 26.37
N ILE A 162 3.71 -2.83 25.46
CA ILE A 162 2.85 -1.66 25.35
C ILE A 162 1.54 -2.17 24.77
N GLU A 163 0.47 -2.13 25.58
CA GLU A 163 -0.88 -2.47 25.11
C GLU A 163 -1.32 -1.40 24.10
N ILE A 164 -1.21 -1.76 22.83
CA ILE A 164 -1.75 -0.98 21.71
C ILE A 164 -3.27 -1.11 21.81
N THR A 165 -3.94 -0.07 22.30
CA THR A 165 -5.38 0.09 22.07
C THR A 165 -5.56 0.28 20.58
N GLN A 166 -5.97 -0.78 19.87
CA GLN A 166 -6.38 -0.72 18.47
C GLN A 166 -7.34 0.45 18.27
N ASP A 167 -6.89 1.51 17.62
CA ASP A 167 -7.81 2.54 17.17
C ASP A 167 -8.60 1.95 15.99
N GLN A 168 -9.88 1.69 16.23
CA GLN A 168 -10.74 0.81 15.41
C GLN A 168 -11.07 1.36 14.02
N LYS A 169 -10.51 2.51 13.63
CA LYS A 169 -10.87 3.22 12.39
C LYS A 169 -10.12 2.72 11.16
N HIS A 170 -8.95 2.09 11.31
CA HIS A 170 -8.15 1.61 10.19
C HIS A 170 -8.06 0.08 10.22
N GLN A 171 -8.50 -0.59 9.16
CA GLN A 171 -8.32 -2.04 9.00
C GLN A 171 -7.79 -2.37 7.63
N ARG A 172 -6.82 -3.27 7.57
CA ARG A 172 -6.31 -3.80 6.31
C ARG A 172 -7.09 -5.04 5.86
N CYS A 173 -7.27 -5.17 4.55
CA CYS A 173 -7.86 -6.35 3.93
C CYS A 173 -6.81 -7.12 3.12
N ASN A 174 -6.87 -8.45 3.16
CA ASN A 174 -5.93 -9.35 2.48
C ASN A 174 -6.17 -9.49 0.96
N TRP A 175 -6.90 -8.55 0.34
CA TRP A 175 -7.22 -8.53 -1.08
C TRP A 175 -7.01 -7.15 -1.71
N GLU A 176 -6.93 -7.10 -3.04
CA GLU A 176 -6.90 -5.84 -3.79
C GLU A 176 -8.31 -5.26 -3.89
N ILE A 177 -8.47 -3.99 -3.52
CA ILE A 177 -9.73 -3.26 -3.69
C ILE A 177 -9.80 -2.73 -5.13
N LEU A 178 -10.86 -3.10 -5.85
CA LEU A 178 -11.12 -2.80 -7.26
C LEU A 178 -9.98 -3.22 -8.20
N PRO A 179 -9.67 -4.54 -8.29
CA PRO A 179 -8.60 -5.01 -9.15
C PRO A 179 -8.80 -4.59 -10.59
N GLN A 180 -7.67 -4.38 -11.27
CA GLN A 180 -7.68 -4.04 -12.67
C GLN A 180 -8.20 -5.24 -13.50
N GLY A 181 -9.33 -5.05 -14.18
CA GLY A 181 -9.87 -6.08 -15.07
C GLY A 181 -9.05 -6.25 -16.35
N GLU A 182 -9.25 -7.38 -17.04
CA GLU A 182 -8.56 -7.68 -18.30
C GLU A 182 -8.77 -6.56 -19.34
N LEU A 183 -7.66 -5.97 -19.80
CA LEU A 183 -7.65 -4.93 -20.82
C LEU A 183 -7.75 -5.56 -22.22
N PRO A 184 -8.82 -5.32 -23.00
CA PRO A 184 -8.82 -5.70 -24.40
C PRO A 184 -7.86 -4.77 -25.17
N SER A 185 -6.77 -5.35 -25.68
CA SER A 185 -5.62 -4.69 -26.34
C SER A 185 -5.96 -3.62 -27.41
N LYS A 186 -7.17 -3.63 -27.96
CA LYS A 186 -7.66 -2.62 -28.93
C LYS A 186 -8.06 -1.27 -28.30
N HIS A 187 -8.45 -1.22 -27.03
CA HIS A 187 -8.85 0.03 -26.35
C HIS A 187 -7.65 0.87 -25.87
N VAL A 188 -6.56 0.21 -25.47
CA VAL A 188 -5.35 0.86 -24.92
C VAL A 188 -4.67 1.77 -25.94
N LYS A 189 -4.50 1.29 -27.19
CA LYS A 189 -3.87 2.09 -28.27
C LYS A 189 -4.60 3.40 -28.57
N LYS A 190 -5.92 3.44 -28.39
CA LYS A 190 -6.75 4.62 -28.67
C LYS A 190 -6.68 5.64 -27.54
N GLN A 191 -6.52 5.19 -26.28
CA GLN A 191 -6.37 6.05 -25.11
C GLN A 191 -4.93 6.58 -24.95
N GLU A 192 -3.90 5.78 -25.24
CA GLU A 192 -2.49 6.23 -25.24
C GLU A 192 -2.23 7.36 -26.26
N ALA A 193 -2.91 7.33 -27.41
CA ALA A 193 -2.81 8.39 -28.40
C ALA A 193 -3.45 9.72 -27.94
N LEU A 194 -4.46 9.66 -27.06
CA LEU A 194 -5.17 10.84 -26.54
C LEU A 194 -4.53 11.39 -25.25
N ASN A 195 -3.89 10.52 -24.45
CA ASN A 195 -3.37 10.87 -23.11
C ASN A 195 -1.86 11.21 -23.09
N ARG A 196 -1.32 11.85 -24.14
CA ARG A 196 0.03 12.47 -24.11
C ARG A 196 0.09 13.72 -23.21
N LYS A 197 -0.56 13.70 -22.05
CA LYS A 197 -0.34 14.66 -20.95
C LYS A 197 0.13 13.85 -19.74
N LYS A 198 1.27 14.26 -19.18
CA LYS A 198 2.03 13.59 -18.12
C LYS A 198 1.13 12.86 -17.11
N ALA A 199 1.22 11.53 -17.09
CA ALA A 199 0.75 10.73 -15.96
C ALA A 199 1.66 11.01 -14.76
N GLY A 200 1.10 11.31 -13.59
CA GLY A 200 1.87 11.41 -12.35
C GLY A 200 1.48 12.51 -11.35
N GLU A 201 0.25 12.99 -11.30
CA GLU A 201 -0.20 13.82 -10.18
C GLU A 201 -1.04 12.98 -9.21
N TYR A 202 -0.40 12.53 -8.13
CA TYR A 202 -1.05 11.95 -6.97
C TYR A 202 -1.82 13.08 -6.26
N SER A 203 -3.12 12.91 -6.01
CA SER A 203 -3.94 13.96 -5.41
C SER A 203 -4.47 13.52 -4.04
N VAL A 204 -3.66 13.75 -3.01
CA VAL A 204 -4.02 13.50 -1.59
C VAL A 204 -5.27 14.31 -1.19
N LEU A 205 -5.46 15.48 -1.81
CA LEU A 205 -6.60 16.37 -1.62
C LEU A 205 -7.97 15.68 -1.80
N ARG A 206 -8.06 14.59 -2.57
CA ARG A 206 -9.33 13.84 -2.75
C ARG A 206 -9.62 12.91 -1.59
N LEU A 207 -8.59 12.28 -1.01
CA LEU A 207 -8.72 11.47 0.20
C LEU A 207 -9.07 12.37 1.39
N GLU A 208 -8.32 13.47 1.57
CA GLU A 208 -8.61 14.48 2.60
C GLU A 208 -10.02 15.06 2.48
N HIS A 209 -10.54 15.22 1.26
CA HIS A 209 -11.91 15.72 1.06
C HIS A 209 -12.98 14.72 1.47
N ILE A 210 -12.75 13.41 1.30
CA ILE A 210 -13.66 12.37 1.78
C ILE A 210 -13.57 12.25 3.30
N GLU A 211 -12.38 12.41 3.87
CA GLU A 211 -12.12 12.30 5.31
C GLU A 211 -12.77 13.42 6.14
N LYS A 212 -13.19 14.52 5.51
CA LYS A 212 -14.04 15.55 6.15
C LYS A 212 -15.44 15.06 6.51
N TYR A 213 -15.86 13.92 5.96
CA TYR A 213 -17.17 13.36 6.21
C TYR A 213 -17.08 12.24 7.24
N LYS A 214 -18.13 12.08 8.05
CA LYS A 214 -18.14 11.09 9.11
C LYS A 214 -18.22 9.66 8.56
N TYR A 215 -17.08 8.97 8.49
CA TYR A 215 -16.97 7.55 8.15
C TYR A 215 -16.74 6.72 9.42
N GLU A 216 -17.20 5.46 9.43
CA GLU A 216 -16.97 4.55 10.56
C GLU A 216 -15.58 3.97 10.53
N LYS A 217 -15.09 3.66 9.33
CA LYS A 217 -13.87 2.90 9.12
C LYS A 217 -13.32 3.10 7.73
N VAL A 218 -12.00 3.17 7.61
CA VAL A 218 -11.30 3.13 6.34
C VAL A 218 -10.58 1.80 6.22
N VAL A 219 -10.61 1.25 4.99
CA VAL A 219 -9.99 -0.02 4.68
C VAL A 219 -9.03 0.15 3.51
N GLU A 220 -7.81 -0.34 3.70
CA GLU A 220 -6.77 -0.38 2.70
C GLU A 220 -6.60 -1.81 2.16
N GLY A 221 -6.51 -1.94 0.84
CA GLY A 221 -6.22 -3.21 0.16
C GLY A 221 -4.73 -3.48 0.03
N ILE A 222 -4.34 -4.65 -0.49
CA ILE A 222 -2.92 -5.07 -0.60
C ILE A 222 -2.05 -4.12 -1.44
N ASN A 223 -2.65 -3.34 -2.36
CA ASN A 223 -1.94 -2.38 -3.19
C ASN A 223 -1.59 -1.07 -2.47
N GLY A 224 -1.99 -0.93 -1.20
CA GLY A 224 -1.68 0.22 -0.36
C GLY A 224 -1.99 1.56 -1.02
N PHE A 225 -1.03 2.49 -0.93
CA PHE A 225 -1.00 3.78 -1.62
C PHE A 225 -1.25 3.74 -3.14
N ASN A 226 -0.95 2.63 -3.81
CA ASN A 226 -1.17 2.50 -5.25
C ASN A 226 -2.56 1.93 -5.61
N GLY A 227 -3.40 1.67 -4.60
CA GLY A 227 -4.70 1.04 -4.75
C GLY A 227 -5.88 1.98 -4.49
N TYR A 228 -7.05 1.37 -4.35
CA TYR A 228 -8.24 2.02 -3.84
C TYR A 228 -8.36 1.85 -2.33
N TYR A 229 -8.80 2.91 -1.67
CA TYR A 229 -9.23 2.94 -0.27
C TYR A 229 -10.74 2.76 -0.22
N ALA A 230 -11.23 1.97 0.74
CA ALA A 230 -12.65 1.82 1.02
C ALA A 230 -13.02 2.57 2.29
N TYR A 231 -13.72 3.68 2.14
CA TYR A 231 -14.32 4.45 3.24
C TYR A 231 -15.73 3.91 3.50
N ILE A 232 -15.92 3.35 4.69
CA ILE A 232 -17.16 2.72 5.12
C ILE A 232 -18.00 3.74 5.88
N PHE A 233 -19.09 4.18 5.25
CA PHE A 233 -20.10 5.04 5.85
C PHE A 233 -21.28 4.21 6.34
N ASP A 234 -22.13 4.80 7.19
CA ASP A 234 -23.35 4.17 7.72
C ASP A 234 -24.26 3.59 6.61
N LYS A 235 -24.35 4.26 5.46
CA LYS A 235 -25.26 3.89 4.36
C LYS A 235 -24.59 3.31 3.11
N CYS A 236 -23.30 3.52 2.93
CA CYS A 236 -22.60 3.12 1.72
C CYS A 236 -21.11 2.88 1.96
N CYS A 237 -20.45 2.29 0.98
CA CYS A 237 -19.00 2.21 0.93
C CYS A 237 -18.50 3.02 -0.27
N VAL A 238 -17.52 3.89 -0.03
CA VAL A 238 -16.91 4.76 -1.02
C VAL A 238 -15.51 4.26 -1.32
N LEU A 239 -15.28 3.86 -2.57
CA LEU A 239 -14.01 3.36 -3.06
C LEU A 239 -13.31 4.51 -3.80
N GLU A 240 -12.22 5.03 -3.24
CA GLU A 240 -11.45 6.14 -3.81
C GLU A 240 -9.97 5.80 -4.01
N SER A 241 -9.37 6.29 -5.10
CA SER A 241 -7.95 6.10 -5.40
C SER A 241 -7.26 7.44 -5.58
N ALA A 242 -6.14 7.70 -4.92
CA ALA A 242 -5.36 8.94 -5.09
C ALA A 242 -4.70 9.09 -6.48
N ILE A 243 -4.63 8.02 -7.28
CA ILE A 243 -4.05 8.01 -8.63
C ILE A 243 -4.96 8.72 -9.64
N TYR A 244 -4.39 9.62 -10.43
CA TYR A 244 -5.07 10.32 -11.53
C TYR A 244 -5.46 9.37 -12.68
N GLY A 245 -6.65 9.57 -13.26
CA GLY A 245 -7.20 8.72 -14.33
C GLY A 245 -8.12 7.60 -13.82
N ASN A 246 -8.28 7.48 -12.50
CA ASN A 246 -9.29 6.65 -11.86
C ASN A 246 -10.59 7.45 -11.62
N ALA A 247 -11.56 6.80 -10.98
CA ALA A 247 -12.84 7.40 -10.59
C ALA A 247 -13.21 6.90 -9.20
N THR A 248 -14.00 7.68 -8.47
CA THR A 248 -14.61 7.28 -7.19
C THR A 248 -15.84 6.44 -7.46
N TYR A 249 -15.99 5.33 -6.73
CA TYR A 249 -17.17 4.47 -6.82
C TYR A 249 -17.89 4.42 -5.49
N ILE A 250 -19.20 4.62 -5.51
CA ILE A 250 -20.07 4.40 -4.34
C ILE A 250 -20.82 3.10 -4.57
N ILE A 251 -20.70 2.19 -3.61
CA ILE A 251 -21.37 0.89 -3.60
C ILE A 251 -22.20 0.73 -2.32
N PRO A 252 -23.16 -0.21 -2.28
CA PRO A 252 -23.86 -0.54 -1.06
C PRO A 252 -22.88 -0.94 0.05
N ARG A 253 -23.19 -0.52 1.27
CA ARG A 253 -22.47 -0.97 2.46
C ARG A 253 -22.60 -2.48 2.62
N GLU A 254 -23.80 -3.02 2.38
CA GLU A 254 -24.05 -4.45 2.42
C GLU A 254 -23.21 -5.18 1.37
N ASN A 255 -22.41 -6.15 1.82
CA ASN A 255 -21.49 -6.94 0.98
C ASN A 255 -20.37 -6.12 0.34
N TRP A 256 -20.00 -4.97 0.91
CA TRP A 256 -18.92 -4.14 0.36
C TRP A 256 -17.61 -4.92 0.21
N GLU A 257 -17.31 -5.88 1.10
CA GLU A 257 -16.11 -6.72 1.02
C GLU A 257 -16.09 -7.55 -0.27
N ILE A 258 -17.20 -8.22 -0.59
CA ILE A 258 -17.35 -9.02 -1.81
C ILE A 258 -17.32 -8.12 -3.05
N LEU A 259 -18.01 -6.97 -2.99
CA LEU A 259 -18.07 -6.04 -4.11
C LEU A 259 -16.71 -5.36 -4.37
N SER A 260 -15.95 -5.07 -3.32
CA SER A 260 -14.63 -4.44 -3.41
C SER A 260 -13.59 -5.34 -4.07
N GLN A 261 -13.77 -6.66 -4.04
CA GLN A 261 -12.89 -7.63 -4.72
C GLN A 261 -13.15 -7.73 -6.23
N LYS A 262 -14.24 -7.15 -6.72
CA LYS A 262 -14.60 -7.22 -8.15
C LYS A 262 -13.90 -6.13 -8.97
N THR A 263 -13.69 -6.43 -10.24
CA THR A 263 -13.18 -5.44 -11.19
C THR A 263 -14.22 -4.33 -11.41
N LYS A 264 -13.75 -3.14 -11.82
CA LYS A 264 -14.61 -2.00 -12.18
C LYS A 264 -15.68 -2.39 -13.22
N LYS A 265 -15.32 -3.27 -14.16
CA LYS A 265 -16.21 -3.75 -15.22
C LYS A 265 -17.32 -4.65 -14.67
N GLU A 266 -16.99 -5.55 -13.76
CA GLU A 266 -17.98 -6.44 -13.13
C GLU A 266 -18.98 -5.66 -12.29
N LEU A 267 -18.52 -4.70 -11.48
CA LEU A 267 -19.42 -3.87 -10.66
C LEU A 267 -20.41 -3.05 -11.50
N ILE A 268 -19.94 -2.49 -12.62
CA ILE A 268 -20.80 -1.74 -13.54
C ILE A 268 -21.80 -2.67 -14.23
N ASN A 269 -21.34 -3.83 -14.71
CA ASN A 269 -22.19 -4.80 -15.41
C ASN A 269 -23.29 -5.38 -14.50
N GLU A 270 -22.96 -5.64 -13.24
CA GLU A 270 -23.90 -6.13 -12.23
C GLU A 270 -24.83 -5.05 -11.67
N LYS A 271 -24.67 -3.80 -12.12
CA LYS A 271 -25.45 -2.62 -11.65
C LYS A 271 -25.40 -2.46 -10.13
N LYS A 272 -24.25 -2.76 -9.52
CA LYS A 272 -24.02 -2.65 -8.07
C LYS A 272 -23.45 -1.29 -7.66
N VAL A 273 -23.08 -0.44 -8.63
CA VAL A 273 -22.59 0.91 -8.38
C VAL A 273 -23.78 1.85 -8.16
N ILE A 274 -23.85 2.47 -6.99
CA ILE A 274 -24.84 3.51 -6.65
C ILE A 274 -24.51 4.79 -7.41
N ALA A 275 -23.23 5.19 -7.39
CA ALA A 275 -22.75 6.36 -8.11
C ALA A 275 -21.28 6.19 -8.52
N LYS A 276 -20.90 6.81 -9.63
CA LYS A 276 -19.52 6.88 -10.13
C LYS A 276 -19.18 8.34 -10.40
N TYR A 277 -18.06 8.81 -9.84
CA TYR A 277 -17.57 10.17 -10.04
C TYR A 277 -16.18 10.15 -10.67
N GLU A 278 -16.07 10.69 -11.87
CA GLU A 278 -14.79 10.79 -12.58
C GLU A 278 -13.95 11.93 -12.00
N HIS A 279 -12.63 11.73 -11.89
CA HIS A 279 -11.68 12.70 -11.35
C HIS A 279 -11.48 13.88 -12.32
N THR A 280 -12.50 14.75 -12.39
CA THR A 280 -12.51 16.00 -13.16
C THR A 280 -12.28 17.20 -12.24
N ALA A 281 -12.09 18.40 -12.80
CA ALA A 281 -11.96 19.63 -12.00
C ALA A 281 -13.19 19.92 -11.10
N LYS A 282 -14.36 19.36 -11.42
CA LYS A 282 -15.59 19.50 -10.65
C LYS A 282 -15.85 18.33 -9.70
N TRP A 283 -14.86 17.46 -9.48
CA TRP A 283 -15.03 16.25 -8.69
C TRP A 283 -15.48 16.55 -7.25
N MET A 284 -14.86 17.53 -6.57
CA MET A 284 -15.21 17.89 -5.19
C MET A 284 -16.67 18.33 -5.07
N GLU A 285 -17.16 19.16 -5.98
CA GLU A 285 -18.56 19.59 -6.02
C GLU A 285 -19.50 18.39 -6.29
N SER A 286 -19.10 17.50 -7.20
CA SER A 286 -19.90 16.35 -7.61
C SER A 286 -20.04 15.31 -6.49
N ILE A 287 -18.96 15.03 -5.75
CA ILE A 287 -18.97 14.08 -4.64
C ILE A 287 -19.72 14.67 -3.44
N SER A 288 -19.55 15.95 -3.11
CA SER A 288 -20.27 16.62 -2.04
C SER A 288 -21.78 16.62 -2.28
N ASN A 289 -22.22 16.97 -3.50
CA ASN A 289 -23.64 16.87 -3.89
C ASN A 289 -24.17 15.42 -3.85
N GLY A 290 -23.31 14.45 -4.15
CA GLY A 290 -23.62 13.03 -4.03
C GLY A 290 -23.84 12.59 -2.58
N PHE A 291 -22.95 13.00 -1.70
CA PHE A 291 -22.98 12.71 -0.28
C PHE A 291 -24.20 13.35 0.40
N GLU A 292 -24.56 14.57 0.03
CA GLU A 292 -25.79 15.23 0.50
C GLU A 292 -27.04 14.44 0.12
N LYS A 293 -27.14 13.98 -1.14
CA LYS A 293 -28.26 13.13 -1.60
C LYS A 293 -28.36 11.79 -0.87
N LEU A 294 -27.22 11.24 -0.44
CA LEU A 294 -27.14 10.01 0.34
C LEU A 294 -27.33 10.29 1.86
N GLY A 295 -27.39 11.55 2.27
CA GLY A 295 -27.52 11.98 3.65
C GLY A 295 -26.29 11.67 4.50
N ILE A 296 -25.09 11.71 3.91
CA ILE A 296 -23.80 11.60 4.59
C ILE A 296 -23.47 12.98 5.18
N LYS A 297 -23.08 13.02 6.45
CA LYS A 297 -22.80 14.27 7.18
C LYS A 297 -21.30 14.54 7.24
N LEU A 298 -20.95 15.83 7.36
CA LEU A 298 -19.59 16.24 7.73
C LEU A 298 -19.27 15.75 9.15
N ASP A 299 -18.00 15.46 9.40
CA ASP A 299 -17.50 15.25 10.76
C ASP A 299 -17.30 16.65 11.37
N GLU A 300 -17.95 16.91 12.52
CA GLU A 300 -17.90 18.20 13.23
C GLU A 300 -16.63 18.34 14.08
#